data_AF-A0A932LBI2-F1
#
_entry.id   AF-A0A932LBI2-F1
#
_cell.length_a   1.000
_cell.length_b   1.000
_cell.length_c   1.000
_cell.angle_alpha   90.00
_cell.angle_beta   90.00
_cell.angle_gamma   90.00
#
_symmetry.space_group_name_H-M   'P 1'
#
loop_
_entity.id
_entity.type
_entity.pdbx_description
1 polymer ?
#
loop_
_entity_poly.entity_id
_entity_poly.type
_entity_poly.pdbx_seq_one_letter_code
_entity_poly.pdbx_strand_id
1 'polypeptide(L)' 'MPHDTTTCSDCRQEIFNPANRRHGYPFTNCTACGPRYSIIDAMPYDRRSTAMRVFQMCEACSDEYSNPENRRVHGGE' A
#
# COMPACT_ATOMS: atom_id res chain seq x y z
N MET A 1 13.28 10.66 -4.99
CA MET A 1 12.17 10.46 -4.01
C MET A 1 10.90 10.18 -4.81
N PRO A 2 10.13 9.13 -4.50
CA PRO A 2 8.97 8.73 -5.30
C PRO A 2 7.82 9.75 -5.19
N HIS A 3 7.14 10.00 -6.30
CA HIS A 3 6.02 10.96 -6.38
C HIS A 3 4.69 10.31 -5.97
N ASP A 4 3.76 11.13 -5.46
CA ASP A 4 2.39 10.71 -5.23
C ASP A 4 1.71 10.36 -6.56
N THR A 5 0.92 9.30 -6.58
CA THR A 5 0.30 8.77 -7.81
C THR A 5 -1.17 8.47 -7.59
N THR A 6 -1.98 8.71 -8.61
CA THR A 6 -3.41 8.37 -8.59
C THR A 6 -3.62 6.86 -8.49
N THR A 7 -4.75 6.44 -7.92
CA THR A 7 -5.12 5.02 -7.79
C THR A 7 -5.13 4.33 -9.16
N CYS A 8 -4.37 3.25 -9.29
CA CYS A 8 -4.31 2.45 -10.52
C CYS A 8 -5.61 1.65 -10.77
N SER A 9 -5.76 1.12 -11.99
CA SER A 9 -6.91 0.32 -12.41
C SER A 9 -7.21 -0.86 -11.48
N ASP A 10 -6.19 -1.61 -11.05
CA ASP A 10 -6.44 -2.83 -10.27
C ASP A 10 -6.88 -2.48 -8.84
N CYS A 11 -6.25 -1.48 -8.22
CA CYS A 11 -6.73 -0.97 -6.93
C CYS A 11 -8.16 -0.45 -7.04
N ARG A 12 -8.49 0.24 -8.13
CA ARG A 12 -9.86 0.70 -8.39
C ARG A 12 -10.83 -0.48 -8.50
N GLN A 13 -10.47 -1.54 -9.21
CA GLN A 13 -11.30 -2.74 -9.33
C GLN A 13 -11.54 -3.40 -7.96
N GLU A 14 -10.50 -3.48 -7.11
CA GLU A 14 -10.64 -4.03 -5.76
C GLU A 14 -11.60 -3.20 -4.88
N ILE A 15 -11.53 -1.86 -4.97
CA ILE A 15 -12.43 -0.96 -4.22
C ILE A 15 -13.89 -1.17 -4.63
N PHE A 16 -14.16 -1.41 -5.91
CA PHE A 16 -15.52 -1.56 -6.44
C PHE A 16 -16.01 -3.01 -6.53
N ASN A 17 -15.21 -4.00 -6.12
CA ASN A 17 -15.62 -5.41 -6.14
C ASN A 17 -16.22 -5.83 -4.78
N PRO A 18 -17.53 -6.13 -4.68
CA PRO A 18 -18.18 -6.50 -3.42
C PRO A 18 -17.63 -7.76 -2.75
N ALA A 19 -16.99 -8.65 -3.51
CA ALA A 19 -16.36 -9.86 -2.98
C ALA A 19 -14.93 -9.62 -2.48
N ASN A 20 -14.35 -8.43 -2.71
CA ASN A 20 -13.00 -8.12 -2.27
C ASN A 20 -13.01 -7.58 -0.83
N ARG A 21 -12.03 -7.99 -0.01
CA ARG A 21 -11.86 -7.48 1.36
C ARG A 21 -11.70 -5.95 1.45
N ARG A 22 -11.31 -5.31 0.35
CA ARG A 22 -11.11 -3.86 0.22
C ARG A 22 -12.29 -3.15 -0.44
N HIS A 23 -13.43 -3.82 -0.59
CA HIS A 23 -14.64 -3.19 -1.10
C HIS A 23 -15.00 -1.96 -0.26
N GLY A 24 -15.12 -0.79 -0.92
CA GLY A 24 -15.39 0.48 -0.27
C GLY A 24 -14.25 1.04 0.60
N TYR A 25 -13.06 0.44 0.62
CA TYR A 25 -11.94 0.91 1.43
C TYR A 25 -11.17 2.06 0.76
N PRO A 26 -11.23 3.30 1.31
CA PRO A 26 -10.75 4.50 0.62
C PRO A 26 -9.22 4.61 0.56
N PHE A 27 -8.48 3.87 1.40
CA PHE A 27 -7.01 3.95 1.48
C PHE A 27 -6.31 2.81 0.72
N THR A 28 -7.01 2.14 -0.19
CA THR A 28 -6.45 1.05 -1.00
C THR A 28 -5.33 1.56 -1.91
N ASN A 29 -4.12 1.01 -1.75
CA ASN A 29 -2.95 1.29 -2.59
C ASN A 29 -2.13 0.02 -2.86
N CYS A 30 -1.11 0.14 -3.71
CA CYS A 30 -0.15 -0.90 -4.09
C CYS A 30 1.22 -0.28 -4.42
N THR A 31 2.18 -1.11 -4.84
CA THR A 31 3.53 -0.63 -5.20
C THR A 31 3.57 0.31 -6.40
N ALA A 32 2.52 0.34 -7.23
CA ALA A 32 2.42 1.19 -8.42
C ALA A 32 1.56 2.45 -8.23
N CYS A 33 0.87 2.63 -7.09
CA CYS A 33 -0.02 3.78 -6.90
C CYS A 33 -0.07 4.29 -5.44
N GLY A 34 -0.74 5.42 -5.23
CA GLY A 34 -1.02 5.96 -3.91
C GLY A 34 0.02 6.98 -3.42
N PRO A 35 -0.10 7.40 -2.15
CA PRO A 35 0.77 8.40 -1.57
C PRO A 35 2.19 7.85 -1.37
N ARG A 36 3.16 8.69 -1.68
CA ARG A 36 4.60 8.46 -1.54
C ARG A 36 5.21 9.66 -0.84
N TYR A 37 5.62 10.68 -1.58
CA TYR A 37 6.24 11.90 -1.03
C TYR A 37 5.44 12.47 0.16
N SER A 38 4.12 12.55 0.01
CA SER A 38 3.21 13.13 1.02
C SER A 38 3.17 12.40 2.37
N ILE A 39 3.65 11.16 2.46
CA ILE A 39 3.59 10.35 3.69
C ILE A 39 4.96 9.97 4.24
N ILE A 40 6.06 10.36 3.58
CA ILE A 40 7.42 10.02 4.02
C ILE A 40 7.89 11.02 5.06
N ASP A 41 8.32 10.51 6.22
CA ASP A 41 8.92 11.33 7.28
C ASP A 41 10.45 11.37 7.16
N ALA A 42 11.08 10.25 6.78
CA ALA A 42 12.53 10.13 6.65
C ALA A 42 12.93 9.09 5.60
N MET A 43 14.19 9.18 5.14
CA MET A 43 14.83 8.15 4.32
C MET A 43 15.62 7.17 5.19
N PRO A 44 15.74 5.87 4.82
CA PRO A 44 15.23 5.23 3.60
C PRO A 44 13.70 5.08 3.59
N TYR A 45 13.14 4.89 2.38
CA TYR A 45 11.70 4.66 2.22
C TYR A 45 11.34 3.27 2.75
N ASP A 46 11.00 3.24 4.03
CA ASP A 46 10.45 2.09 4.73
C ASP A 46 9.13 2.50 5.40
N ARG A 47 8.23 1.54 5.61
CA ARG A 47 6.96 1.80 6.29
C ARG A 47 7.15 2.46 7.66
N ARG A 48 8.19 2.08 8.42
CA ARG A 48 8.51 2.65 9.75
C ARG A 48 8.86 4.14 9.67
N SER A 49 9.33 4.59 8.52
CA SER A 49 9.71 5.98 8.21
C SER A 49 8.60 6.77 7.50
N THR A 50 7.33 6.36 7.66
CA THR A 50 6.17 7.04 7.07
C THR A 50 5.10 7.34 8.12
N ALA A 51 4.14 8.18 7.76
CA ALA A 51 2.91 8.40 8.51
C ALA A 51 2.11 7.09 8.74
N MET A 52 2.35 6.04 7.94
CA MET A 52 1.71 4.73 8.10
C MET A 52 2.25 3.92 9.28
N ARG A 53 3.36 4.33 9.94
CA ARG A 53 4.00 3.57 11.02
C ARG A 53 3.09 3.27 12.21
N VAL A 54 2.08 4.13 12.46
CA VAL A 54 1.18 4.00 13.61
C VAL A 54 0.04 3.00 13.37
N PHE A 55 -0.18 2.59 12.11
CA PHE A 55 -1.20 1.60 11.76
C PHE A 55 -0.56 0.22 11.70
N GLN A 56 -0.81 -0.61 12.71
CA GLN A 56 -0.36 -2.01 12.71
C GLN A 56 -1.07 -2.79 11.60
N MET A 57 -0.32 -3.59 10.83
CA MET A 57 -0.92 -4.46 9.84
C MET A 57 -1.66 -5.62 10.53
N CYS A 58 -2.86 -5.93 10.07
CA CYS A 58 -3.46 -7.22 10.37
C CYS A 58 -2.71 -8.36 9.65
N GLU A 59 -2.93 -9.60 10.06
CA GLU A 59 -2.32 -10.80 9.49
C GLU A 59 -2.40 -10.82 7.96
N ALA A 60 -3.61 -10.67 7.40
CA ALA A 60 -3.82 -10.70 5.96
C ALA A 60 -3.15 -9.53 5.20
N CYS A 61 -2.85 -8.40 5.85
CA CYS A 61 -2.04 -7.32 5.25
C CYS A 61 -0.55 -7.63 5.33
N SER A 62 -0.10 -8.22 6.45
CA SER A 62 1.29 -8.63 6.65
C SER A 62 1.71 -9.72 5.65
N ASP A 63 0.82 -10.67 5.38
CA ASP A 63 1.06 -11.75 4.42
C ASP A 63 1.21 -11.21 2.99
N GLU A 64 0.33 -10.30 2.58
CA GLU A 64 0.43 -9.65 1.26
C GLU A 64 1.68 -8.76 1.15
N TYR A 65 2.08 -8.11 2.24
CA TYR A 65 3.25 -7.22 2.27
C TYR A 65 4.57 -8.00 2.17
N SER A 66 4.60 -9.21 2.72
CA SER A 66 5.81 -10.05 2.79
C SER A 66 5.93 -11.05 1.64
N ASN A 67 4.88 -11.23 0.83
CA ASN A 67 4.85 -12.17 -0.28
C ASN A 67 5.42 -11.55 -1.57
N PRO A 68 6.57 -12.01 -2.09
CA PRO A 68 7.21 -11.47 -3.31
C PRO A 68 6.34 -11.47 -4.56
N GLU A 69 5.40 -12.41 -4.66
CA GLU A 69 4.49 -12.52 -5.80
C GLU A 69 3.28 -11.58 -5.69
N ASN A 70 3.14 -10.87 -4.56
CA ASN A 70 2.04 -9.95 -4.35
C ASN A 70 2.39 -8.55 -4.87
N ARG A 71 1.45 -7.93 -5.59
CA ARG A 71 1.54 -6.53 -6.04
C ARG A 71 1.69 -5.48 -4.92
N ARG A 72 1.58 -5.89 -3.66
CA ARG A 72 1.75 -5.08 -2.46
C ARG A 72 3.07 -5.34 -1.74
N VAL A 73 3.94 -6.17 -2.29
CA VAL A 73 5.26 -6.40 -1.75
C VAL A 73 6.07 -5.12 -1.84
N HIS A 74 6.44 -4.57 -0.69
CA HIS A 74 7.55 -3.63 -0.67
C HIS A 74 8.79 -4.49 -0.50
N GLY A 75 9.39 -4.85 -1.65
CA GLY A 75 10.60 -5.64 -1.72
C GLY A 75 11.61 -5.13 -0.70
N GLY A 76 11.95 -5.99 0.25
CA GLY A 76 13.18 -5.85 1.00
C GLY A 76 14.32 -6.13 0.03
N GLU A 77 15.21 -5.14 -0.09
CA GLU A 77 16.50 -5.16 -0.79
C GLU A 77 16.46 -5.27 -2.32
#